data_AF-X0QSF3-F1
#
_entry.id   AF-X0QSF3-F1
#
_cell.length_a   1.000
_cell.length_b   1.000
_cell.length_c   1.000
_cell.angle_alpha   90.00
_cell.angle_beta   90.00
_cell.angle_gamma   90.00
#
_symmetry.space_group_name_H-M   'P 1'
#
loop_
_entity.id
_entity.type
_entity.pdbx_description
1 polymer ?
#
loop_
_entity_poly.entity_id
_entity_poly.type
_entity_poly.pdbx_seq_one_letter_code
_entity_poly.pdbx_strand_id
1 'polypeptide(L)'
;MNSKKIIVDSTKDGTFLDVLYEEYRKHIGDDDELIRTLVELHNQEKINIISEFGLLRNEASSSNFFIIRNIFRSLLPLLNVPVEEVKSCVKQLTIEAGNDMASHDLILPFIEFCSADIERVESLLEQELKITDDDFDYISTALISGYKINKRTYFNKAVQLLNHRNPIIVQRVIFALSRFNYNEEPELAATVVKEIITCTESIEDEQILSTAINTLITLLADYEDLEPDIIEFFERNIGNNDPDFIFRIAQQLNYRHANLSENIQRLLLSFF
;
A
#
# COMPACT_ATOMS: atom_id res chain seq x y z
N MET A 1 -16.05 -3.74 -36.57
CA MET A 1 -15.74 -5.10 -36.06
C MET A 1 -16.02 -5.08 -34.56
N ASN A 2 -16.54 -6.15 -33.97
CA ASN A 2 -16.90 -6.20 -32.55
C ASN A 2 -15.61 -6.20 -31.69
N SER A 3 -15.33 -5.13 -30.93
CA SER A 3 -14.13 -4.99 -30.09
C SER A 3 -13.90 -6.19 -29.16
N LYS A 4 -14.97 -6.80 -28.65
CA LYS A 4 -14.90 -8.03 -27.84
C LYS A 4 -14.20 -9.17 -28.58
N LYS A 5 -14.51 -9.36 -29.87
CA LYS A 5 -13.90 -10.43 -30.67
C LYS A 5 -12.42 -10.16 -30.92
N ILE A 6 -12.07 -8.91 -31.23
CA ILE A 6 -10.68 -8.51 -31.46
C ILE A 6 -9.83 -8.77 -30.20
N ILE A 7 -10.31 -8.34 -29.03
CA ILE A 7 -9.65 -8.56 -27.74
C ILE A 7 -9.45 -10.06 -27.47
N VAL A 8 -10.49 -10.88 -27.64
CA VAL A 8 -10.39 -12.34 -27.41
C VAL A 8 -9.46 -13.04 -28.40
N ASP A 9 -9.43 -12.62 -29.67
CA ASP A 9 -8.54 -13.24 -30.65
C ASP A 9 -7.07 -12.84 -30.42
N SER A 10 -6.81 -11.63 -29.91
CA SER A 10 -5.46 -11.12 -29.62
C SER A 10 -4.71 -11.82 -28.49
N THR A 11 -5.41 -12.55 -27.62
CA THR A 11 -4.76 -13.39 -26.59
C THR A 11 -4.12 -14.64 -27.19
N LYS A 12 -4.55 -15.08 -28.37
CA LYS A 12 -4.05 -16.31 -29.02
C LYS A 12 -2.75 -16.10 -29.79
N ASP A 13 -2.55 -14.89 -30.30
CA ASP A 13 -1.38 -14.54 -31.11
C ASP A 13 -0.35 -13.68 -30.35
N GLY A 14 -0.61 -13.40 -29.07
CA GLY A 14 0.29 -12.65 -28.19
C GLY A 14 0.30 -11.14 -28.43
N THR A 15 -0.71 -10.61 -29.13
CA THR A 15 -0.80 -9.18 -29.47
C THR A 15 -1.74 -8.39 -28.55
N PHE A 16 -2.21 -9.01 -27.46
CA PHE A 16 -3.21 -8.44 -26.56
C PHE A 16 -2.87 -7.04 -26.06
N LEU A 17 -1.65 -6.81 -25.58
CA LEU A 17 -1.25 -5.52 -25.00
C LEU A 17 -1.26 -4.39 -26.06
N ASP A 18 -0.86 -4.69 -27.30
CA ASP A 18 -0.90 -3.75 -28.41
C ASP A 18 -2.34 -3.44 -28.84
N VAL A 19 -3.16 -4.49 -28.95
CA VAL A 19 -4.59 -4.37 -29.26
C VAL A 19 -5.30 -3.56 -28.18
N LEU A 20 -5.00 -3.80 -26.91
CA LEU A 20 -5.58 -3.08 -25.79
C LEU A 20 -5.22 -1.60 -25.84
N TYR A 21 -3.97 -1.27 -26.13
CA TYR A 21 -3.55 0.12 -26.31
C TYR A 21 -4.29 0.81 -27.45
N GLU A 22 -4.45 0.14 -28.60
CA GLU A 22 -5.19 0.68 -29.73
C GLU A 22 -6.69 0.82 -29.46
N GLU A 23 -7.31 -0.11 -28.75
CA GLU A 23 -8.71 0.03 -28.30
C GLU A 23 -8.84 1.20 -27.32
N TYR A 24 -7.95 1.34 -26.33
CA TYR A 24 -7.94 2.48 -25.42
C TYR A 24 -7.85 3.81 -26.18
N ARG A 25 -6.98 3.90 -27.19
CA ARG A 25 -6.85 5.12 -28.02
C ARG A 25 -8.11 5.47 -28.81
N LYS A 26 -8.90 4.49 -29.23
CA LYS A 26 -10.18 4.71 -29.94
C LYS A 26 -11.27 5.23 -29.02
N HIS A 27 -11.16 4.94 -27.73
CA HIS A 27 -12.15 5.24 -26.69
C HIS A 27 -11.70 6.36 -25.73
N ILE A 28 -10.71 7.19 -26.10
CA ILE A 28 -10.25 8.30 -25.26
C ILE A 28 -11.45 9.17 -24.85
N GLY A 29 -11.81 9.13 -23.56
CA GLY A 29 -12.95 9.85 -22.98
C GLY A 29 -14.19 8.99 -22.64
N ASP A 30 -14.17 7.69 -22.95
CA ASP A 30 -15.16 6.68 -22.55
C ASP A 30 -14.46 5.37 -22.12
N ASP A 31 -13.44 5.52 -21.26
CA ASP A 31 -12.61 4.42 -20.76
C ASP A 31 -13.47 3.35 -20.05
N ASP A 32 -14.62 3.74 -19.50
CA ASP A 32 -15.53 2.87 -18.76
C ASP A 32 -16.08 1.71 -19.62
N GLU A 33 -16.33 1.91 -20.92
CA GLU A 33 -16.84 0.82 -21.79
C GLU A 33 -15.78 -0.27 -22.01
N LEU A 34 -14.53 0.13 -22.24
CA LEU A 34 -13.42 -0.79 -22.41
C LEU A 34 -13.16 -1.56 -21.12
N ILE A 35 -13.13 -0.86 -19.98
CA ILE A 35 -12.95 -1.47 -18.65
C ILE A 35 -14.05 -2.50 -18.38
N ARG A 36 -15.33 -2.13 -18.56
CA ARG A 36 -16.46 -3.07 -18.40
C ARG A 36 -16.32 -4.29 -19.31
N THR A 37 -15.96 -4.08 -20.57
CA THR A 37 -15.78 -5.16 -21.54
C THR A 37 -14.70 -6.15 -21.11
N LEU A 38 -13.55 -5.65 -20.65
CA LEU A 38 -12.44 -6.48 -20.18
C LEU A 38 -12.82 -7.27 -18.93
N VAL A 39 -13.44 -6.62 -17.94
CA VAL A 39 -13.94 -7.28 -16.72
C VAL A 39 -14.94 -8.39 -17.06
N GLU A 40 -15.91 -8.11 -17.94
CA GLU A 40 -16.88 -9.11 -18.39
C GLU A 40 -16.21 -10.31 -19.05
N LEU A 41 -15.28 -10.08 -19.97
CA LEU A 41 -14.58 -11.16 -20.67
C LEU A 41 -13.74 -12.00 -19.71
N HIS A 42 -13.07 -11.37 -18.75
CA HIS A 42 -12.27 -12.08 -17.76
C HIS A 42 -13.10 -12.91 -16.80
N ASN A 43 -14.14 -12.31 -16.21
CA ASN A 43 -15.00 -12.99 -15.25
C ASN A 43 -15.87 -14.09 -15.91
N GLN A 44 -15.97 -14.10 -17.25
CA GLN A 44 -16.57 -15.19 -18.05
C GLN A 44 -15.53 -16.19 -18.57
N GLU A 45 -14.29 -16.12 -18.09
CA GLU A 45 -13.16 -16.97 -18.45
C GLU A 45 -12.84 -16.97 -19.96
N LYS A 46 -13.19 -15.89 -20.66
CA LYS A 46 -12.88 -15.73 -22.11
C LYS A 46 -11.45 -15.24 -22.34
N ILE A 47 -10.89 -14.52 -21.37
CA ILE A 47 -9.51 -14.06 -21.35
C ILE A 47 -8.96 -14.16 -19.92
N ASN A 48 -7.66 -14.35 -19.77
CA ASN A 48 -7.00 -14.22 -18.48
C ASN A 48 -6.22 -12.90 -18.44
N ILE A 49 -6.88 -11.83 -17.98
CA ILE A 49 -6.27 -10.49 -17.87
C ILE A 49 -5.00 -10.54 -17.03
N ILE A 50 -4.98 -11.28 -15.94
CA ILE A 50 -3.80 -11.37 -15.06
C ILE A 50 -2.59 -11.94 -15.81
N SER A 51 -2.81 -12.98 -16.62
CA SER A 51 -1.75 -13.58 -17.44
C SER A 51 -1.24 -12.62 -18.51
N GLU A 52 -2.13 -11.93 -19.22
CA GLU A 52 -1.75 -10.98 -20.28
C GLU A 52 -0.98 -9.78 -19.72
N PHE A 53 -1.46 -9.19 -18.62
CA PHE A 53 -0.79 -8.06 -17.96
C PHE A 53 0.53 -8.49 -17.29
N GLY A 54 0.66 -9.76 -16.88
CA GLY A 54 1.93 -10.33 -16.45
C GLY A 54 3.03 -10.31 -17.52
N LEU A 55 2.70 -10.14 -18.80
CA LEU A 55 3.65 -10.00 -19.90
C LEU A 55 4.12 -8.56 -20.13
N LEU A 56 3.48 -7.56 -19.49
CA LEU A 56 3.85 -6.17 -19.66
C LEU A 56 5.24 -5.88 -19.07
N ARG A 57 6.08 -5.17 -19.81
CA ARG A 57 7.46 -4.79 -19.42
C ARG A 57 7.69 -3.30 -19.65
N ASN A 58 8.47 -2.66 -18.78
CA ASN A 58 8.84 -1.26 -18.93
C ASN A 58 10.11 -1.12 -19.77
N GLU A 59 9.98 -1.36 -21.09
CA GLU A 59 11.09 -1.22 -22.02
C GLU A 59 11.25 0.24 -22.47
N ALA A 60 12.50 0.72 -22.58
CA ALA A 60 12.85 2.12 -22.89
C ALA A 60 12.25 2.68 -24.20
N SER A 61 11.75 1.81 -25.08
CA SER A 61 11.11 2.16 -26.36
C SER A 61 9.58 2.16 -26.30
N SER A 62 8.96 1.70 -25.22
CA SER A 62 7.50 1.54 -25.13
C SER A 62 6.84 2.67 -24.34
N SER A 63 6.35 3.69 -25.06
CA SER A 63 5.50 4.75 -24.47
C SER A 63 4.14 4.24 -23.95
N ASN A 64 3.90 2.93 -24.01
CA ASN A 64 2.63 2.29 -23.70
C ASN A 64 2.59 1.64 -22.31
N PHE A 65 3.73 1.42 -21.63
CA PHE A 65 3.76 0.74 -20.33
C PHE A 65 2.83 1.40 -19.31
N PHE A 66 3.00 2.70 -19.08
CA PHE A 66 2.20 3.43 -18.09
C PHE A 66 0.73 3.53 -18.46
N ILE A 67 0.41 3.65 -19.75
CA ILE A 67 -0.98 3.72 -20.22
C ILE A 67 -1.67 2.37 -20.00
N ILE A 68 -1.04 1.28 -20.41
CA ILE A 68 -1.59 -0.07 -20.21
C ILE A 68 -1.67 -0.39 -18.71
N ARG A 69 -0.62 -0.10 -17.93
CA ARG A 69 -0.65 -0.24 -16.46
C ARG A 69 -1.80 0.56 -15.83
N ASN A 70 -2.12 1.75 -16.34
CA ASN A 70 -3.26 2.53 -15.87
C ASN A 70 -4.61 1.86 -16.19
N ILE A 71 -4.73 1.15 -17.32
CA ILE A 71 -5.92 0.32 -17.58
C ILE A 71 -6.02 -0.79 -16.54
N PHE A 72 -4.91 -1.49 -16.24
CA PHE A 72 -4.89 -2.51 -15.18
C PHE A 72 -5.34 -1.95 -13.82
N ARG A 73 -4.84 -0.76 -13.47
CA ARG A 73 -5.19 -0.03 -12.24
C ARG A 73 -6.70 0.10 -12.10
N SER A 74 -7.41 0.42 -13.18
CA SER A 74 -8.88 0.58 -13.20
C SER A 74 -9.63 -0.75 -13.24
N LEU A 75 -9.06 -1.80 -13.83
CA LEU A 75 -9.66 -3.14 -13.87
C LEU A 75 -9.61 -3.84 -12.51
N LEU A 76 -8.49 -3.70 -11.81
CA LEU A 76 -8.10 -4.52 -10.68
C LEU A 76 -9.18 -4.65 -9.59
N PRO A 77 -9.83 -3.58 -9.11
CA PRO A 77 -10.88 -3.69 -8.08
C PRO A 77 -12.12 -4.49 -8.51
N LEU A 78 -12.33 -4.65 -9.82
CA LEU A 78 -13.54 -5.24 -10.41
C LEU A 78 -13.37 -6.72 -10.78
N LEU A 79 -12.16 -7.27 -10.65
CA LEU A 79 -11.87 -8.66 -11.03
C LEU A 79 -12.41 -9.65 -9.99
N ASN A 80 -12.95 -10.75 -10.49
CA ASN A 80 -13.41 -11.86 -9.67
C ASN A 80 -12.47 -13.06 -9.77
N VAL A 81 -11.31 -12.97 -9.11
CA VAL A 81 -10.27 -14.00 -9.11
C VAL A 81 -9.64 -14.16 -7.72
N PRO A 82 -8.96 -15.30 -7.46
CA PRO A 82 -8.18 -15.50 -6.24
C PRO A 82 -7.04 -14.47 -6.10
N VAL A 83 -6.71 -14.09 -4.88
CA VAL A 83 -5.66 -13.08 -4.60
C VAL A 83 -4.27 -13.56 -5.00
N GLU A 84 -4.04 -14.87 -4.99
CA GLU A 84 -2.78 -15.53 -5.32
C GLU A 84 -2.37 -15.29 -6.77
N GLU A 85 -3.36 -15.31 -7.67
CA GLU A 85 -3.13 -15.07 -9.10
C GLU A 85 -2.73 -13.60 -9.32
N VAL A 86 -3.38 -12.70 -8.61
CA VAL A 86 -3.26 -11.25 -8.80
C VAL A 86 -1.98 -10.69 -8.18
N LYS A 87 -1.59 -11.17 -6.98
CA LYS A 87 -0.48 -10.57 -6.22
C LYS A 87 0.83 -10.59 -7.02
N SER A 88 1.16 -11.68 -7.70
CA SER A 88 2.40 -11.77 -8.48
C SER A 88 2.43 -10.73 -9.61
N CYS A 89 1.30 -10.50 -10.28
CA CYS A 89 1.17 -9.49 -11.31
C CYS A 89 1.33 -8.07 -10.76
N VAL A 90 0.67 -7.75 -9.63
CA VAL A 90 0.78 -6.45 -8.97
C VAL A 90 2.22 -6.16 -8.53
N LYS A 91 2.90 -7.12 -7.91
CA LYS A 91 4.32 -6.99 -7.50
C LYS A 91 5.18 -6.68 -8.72
N GLN A 92 5.06 -7.50 -9.77
CA GLN A 92 5.89 -7.35 -10.96
C GLN A 92 5.69 -5.99 -11.64
N LEU A 93 4.45 -5.57 -11.85
CA LEU A 93 4.14 -4.28 -12.48
C LEU A 93 4.56 -3.08 -11.64
N THR A 94 4.60 -3.23 -10.32
CA THR A 94 5.13 -2.21 -9.40
C THR A 94 6.65 -2.11 -9.51
N ILE A 95 7.36 -3.25 -9.53
CA ILE A 95 8.82 -3.29 -9.71
C ILE A 95 9.23 -2.76 -11.09
N GLU A 96 8.53 -3.15 -12.15
CA GLU A 96 8.77 -2.68 -13.52
C GLU A 96 8.59 -1.15 -13.66
N ALA A 97 7.67 -0.55 -12.89
CA ALA A 97 7.50 0.90 -12.86
C ALA A 97 8.67 1.64 -12.20
N GLY A 98 9.58 0.93 -11.51
CA GLY A 98 10.77 1.49 -10.90
C GLY A 98 10.53 2.09 -9.51
N ASN A 99 11.33 3.10 -9.15
CA ASN A 99 11.39 3.66 -7.79
C ASN A 99 10.82 5.08 -7.69
N ASP A 100 10.09 5.56 -8.69
CA ASP A 100 9.41 6.85 -8.58
C ASP A 100 8.12 6.74 -7.74
N MET A 101 7.56 7.90 -7.36
CA MET A 101 6.34 7.90 -6.54
C MET A 101 5.12 7.26 -7.22
N ALA A 102 5.10 7.16 -8.56
CA ALA A 102 4.00 6.56 -9.31
C ALA A 102 4.12 5.03 -9.41
N SER A 103 5.27 4.45 -9.05
CA SER A 103 5.48 3.01 -9.10
C SER A 103 4.52 2.24 -8.19
N HIS A 104 4.05 2.87 -7.10
CA HIS A 104 3.13 2.28 -6.13
C HIS A 104 1.64 2.52 -6.44
N ASP A 105 1.29 3.11 -7.59
CA ASP A 105 -0.11 3.43 -7.96
C ASP A 105 -1.05 2.22 -8.03
N LEU A 106 -0.53 0.98 -8.07
CA LEU A 106 -1.33 -0.25 -8.03
C LEU A 106 -1.71 -0.69 -6.60
N ILE A 107 -1.06 -0.18 -5.56
CA ILE A 107 -1.33 -0.58 -4.18
C ILE A 107 -2.75 -0.21 -3.75
N LEU A 108 -3.21 1.00 -4.05
CA LEU A 108 -4.57 1.44 -3.68
C LEU A 108 -5.67 0.59 -4.35
N PRO A 109 -5.67 0.39 -5.68
CA PRO A 109 -6.63 -0.52 -6.30
C PRO A 109 -6.49 -1.97 -5.85
N PHE A 110 -5.28 -2.43 -5.49
CA PHE A 110 -5.11 -3.77 -4.93
C PHE A 110 -5.72 -3.90 -3.53
N ILE A 111 -5.64 -2.85 -2.70
CA ILE A 111 -6.36 -2.77 -1.42
C ILE A 111 -7.87 -2.83 -1.67
N GLU A 112 -8.38 -2.12 -2.69
CA GLU A 112 -9.81 -2.17 -3.05
C GLU A 112 -10.24 -3.57 -3.49
N PHE A 113 -9.47 -4.20 -4.37
CA PHE A 113 -9.66 -5.59 -4.80
C PHE A 113 -9.70 -6.57 -3.62
N CYS A 114 -8.76 -6.45 -2.67
CA CYS A 114 -8.73 -7.30 -1.49
C CYS A 114 -9.91 -7.00 -0.56
N SER A 115 -10.27 -5.72 -0.37
CA SER A 115 -11.38 -5.32 0.52
C SER A 115 -12.77 -5.73 0.03
N ALA A 116 -12.90 -6.15 -1.23
CA ALA A 116 -14.16 -6.64 -1.78
C ALA A 116 -14.55 -8.05 -1.27
N ASP A 117 -13.59 -8.81 -0.72
CA ASP A 117 -13.83 -10.17 -0.23
C ASP A 117 -12.89 -10.50 0.94
N ILE A 118 -13.48 -10.87 2.07
CA ILE A 118 -12.74 -11.21 3.29
C ILE A 118 -11.78 -12.40 3.08
N GLU A 119 -12.14 -13.37 2.23
CA GLU A 119 -11.29 -14.54 1.96
C GLU A 119 -9.97 -14.12 1.30
N ARG A 120 -9.99 -13.09 0.44
CA ARG A 120 -8.76 -12.53 -0.18
C ARG A 120 -7.85 -11.91 0.87
N VAL A 121 -8.42 -11.19 1.82
CA VAL A 121 -7.65 -10.58 2.91
C VAL A 121 -7.03 -11.64 3.81
N GLU A 122 -7.81 -12.63 4.21
CA GLU A 122 -7.33 -13.70 5.09
C GLU A 122 -6.26 -14.54 4.42
N SER A 123 -6.46 -14.94 3.15
CA SER A 123 -5.48 -15.71 2.40
C SER A 123 -4.18 -14.93 2.19
N LEU A 124 -4.27 -13.64 1.80
CA LEU A 124 -3.08 -12.80 1.63
C LEU A 124 -2.31 -12.66 2.94
N LEU A 125 -2.98 -12.34 4.05
CA LEU A 125 -2.32 -12.18 5.34
C LEU A 125 -1.70 -13.50 5.83
N GLU A 126 -2.41 -14.62 5.71
CA GLU A 126 -1.91 -15.93 6.14
C GLU A 126 -0.64 -16.34 5.37
N GLN A 127 -0.61 -16.11 4.05
CA GLN A 127 0.54 -16.45 3.23
C GLN A 127 1.78 -15.64 3.61
N GLU A 128 1.62 -14.33 3.77
CA GLU A 128 2.74 -13.42 4.02
C GLU A 128 3.29 -13.53 5.46
N LEU A 129 2.46 -13.98 6.40
CA LEU A 129 2.92 -14.35 7.75
C LEU A 129 3.67 -15.69 7.76
N LYS A 130 3.41 -16.60 6.80
CA LYS A 130 4.14 -17.87 6.67
C LYS A 130 5.46 -17.71 5.93
N ILE A 131 5.44 -17.00 4.81
CA ILE A 131 6.59 -16.74 3.95
C ILE A 131 6.55 -15.26 3.59
N THR A 132 7.25 -14.46 4.39
CA THR A 132 7.32 -13.01 4.19
C THR A 132 8.15 -12.71 2.96
N ASP A 133 7.57 -11.98 2.01
CA ASP A 133 8.28 -11.43 0.86
C ASP A 133 9.03 -10.17 1.29
N ASP A 134 10.36 -10.19 1.37
CA ASP A 134 11.15 -9.06 1.88
C ASP A 134 11.06 -7.81 0.96
N ASP A 135 10.83 -8.02 -0.33
CA ASP A 135 10.87 -6.96 -1.35
C ASP A 135 9.52 -6.27 -1.57
N PHE A 136 8.42 -6.86 -1.09
CA PHE A 136 7.08 -6.32 -1.32
C PHE A 136 6.17 -6.43 -0.10
N ASP A 137 5.53 -5.32 0.28
CA ASP A 137 4.70 -5.25 1.47
C ASP A 137 3.23 -5.60 1.20
N TYR A 138 2.93 -6.88 1.28
CA TYR A 138 1.57 -7.38 1.28
C TYR A 138 0.91 -7.45 2.65
N ILE A 139 1.69 -7.37 3.73
CA ILE A 139 1.16 -7.44 5.10
C ILE A 139 0.37 -6.17 5.40
N SER A 140 0.94 -5.00 5.13
CA SER A 140 0.20 -3.75 5.34
C SER A 140 -1.01 -3.65 4.44
N THR A 141 -0.88 -4.05 3.18
CA THR A 141 -1.97 -4.14 2.21
C THR A 141 -3.13 -4.98 2.77
N ALA A 142 -2.85 -6.19 3.27
CA ALA A 142 -3.87 -7.06 3.83
C ALA A 142 -4.53 -6.45 5.08
N LEU A 143 -3.74 -5.90 6.00
CA LEU A 143 -4.26 -5.26 7.22
C LEU A 143 -5.15 -4.04 6.90
N ILE A 144 -4.73 -3.18 5.97
CA ILE A 144 -5.50 -2.00 5.54
C ILE A 144 -6.80 -2.45 4.85
N SER A 145 -6.73 -3.45 3.98
CA SER A 145 -7.91 -4.01 3.30
C SER A 145 -8.90 -4.61 4.30
N GLY A 146 -8.41 -5.37 5.26
CA GLY A 146 -9.23 -5.96 6.31
C GLY A 146 -9.84 -4.92 7.24
N TYR A 147 -9.11 -3.85 7.58
CA TYR A 147 -9.64 -2.76 8.40
C TYR A 147 -10.83 -2.06 7.71
N LYS A 148 -10.83 -1.96 6.38
CA LYS A 148 -12.00 -1.45 5.60
C LYS A 148 -13.23 -2.36 5.73
N ILE A 149 -13.05 -3.67 5.93
CA ILE A 149 -14.16 -4.63 6.08
C ILE A 149 -14.63 -4.69 7.54
N ASN A 150 -13.69 -4.85 8.48
CA ASN A 150 -13.97 -4.97 9.91
C ASN A 150 -12.86 -4.31 10.74
N LYS A 151 -13.06 -3.03 11.07
CA LYS A 151 -12.11 -2.17 11.78
C LYS A 151 -11.54 -2.83 13.03
N ARG A 152 -12.40 -3.24 13.97
CA ARG A 152 -11.97 -3.80 15.26
C ARG A 152 -11.18 -5.09 15.12
N THR A 153 -11.62 -6.01 14.26
CA THR A 153 -10.92 -7.29 14.07
C THR A 153 -9.50 -7.08 13.55
N TYR A 154 -9.34 -6.25 12.51
CA TYR A 154 -8.05 -6.04 11.88
C TYR A 154 -7.15 -5.07 12.64
N PHE A 155 -7.73 -4.12 13.37
CA PHE A 155 -7.02 -3.36 14.38
C PHE A 155 -6.38 -4.28 15.44
N ASN A 156 -7.18 -5.15 16.05
CA ASN A 156 -6.68 -6.07 17.08
C ASN A 156 -5.63 -7.03 16.53
N LYS A 157 -5.81 -7.53 15.28
CA LYS A 157 -4.79 -8.35 14.61
C LYS A 157 -3.49 -7.57 14.40
N ALA A 158 -3.57 -6.32 13.93
CA ALA A 158 -2.39 -5.48 13.73
C ALA A 158 -1.65 -5.25 15.06
N VAL A 159 -2.36 -4.85 16.13
CA VAL A 159 -1.75 -4.67 17.46
C VAL A 159 -1.09 -5.96 17.97
N GLN A 160 -1.74 -7.12 17.81
CA GLN A 160 -1.12 -8.41 18.19
C GLN A 160 0.18 -8.69 17.42
N LEU A 161 0.24 -8.33 16.15
CA LEU A 161 1.40 -8.53 15.29
C LEU A 161 2.59 -7.60 15.61
N LEU A 162 2.40 -6.54 16.40
CA LEU A 162 3.53 -5.72 16.90
C LEU A 162 4.49 -6.53 17.79
N ASN A 163 4.03 -7.64 18.37
CA ASN A 163 4.84 -8.56 19.17
C ASN A 163 5.42 -9.72 18.35
N HIS A 164 5.40 -9.64 17.02
CA HIS A 164 5.91 -10.70 16.15
C HIS A 164 7.45 -10.75 16.18
N ARG A 165 8.01 -11.96 16.05
CA ARG A 165 9.48 -12.17 16.12
C ARG A 165 10.23 -11.68 14.89
N ASN A 166 9.54 -11.59 13.75
CA ASN A 166 10.12 -11.12 12.50
C ASN A 166 10.04 -9.58 12.45
N PRO A 167 11.17 -8.85 12.41
CA PRO A 167 11.17 -7.39 12.42
C PRO A 167 10.50 -6.79 11.17
N ILE A 168 10.58 -7.44 10.01
CA ILE A 168 9.90 -6.99 8.78
C ILE A 168 8.38 -6.98 8.97
N ILE A 169 7.84 -7.98 9.67
CA ILE A 169 6.40 -8.04 9.98
C ILE A 169 6.02 -6.87 10.89
N VAL A 170 6.79 -6.64 11.96
CA VAL A 170 6.54 -5.53 12.90
C VAL A 170 6.59 -4.19 12.18
N GLN A 171 7.60 -3.96 11.34
CA GLN A 171 7.74 -2.76 10.53
C GLN A 171 6.50 -2.51 9.65
N ARG A 172 6.06 -3.53 8.91
CA ARG A 172 4.88 -3.43 8.00
C ARG A 172 3.58 -3.21 8.76
N VAL A 173 3.46 -3.78 9.95
CA VAL A 173 2.32 -3.56 10.85
C VAL A 173 2.29 -2.12 11.34
N ILE A 174 3.41 -1.57 11.79
CA ILE A 174 3.51 -0.16 12.20
C ILE A 174 3.11 0.76 11.04
N PHE A 175 3.63 0.48 9.84
CA PHE A 175 3.24 1.21 8.63
C PHE A 175 1.72 1.10 8.37
N ALA A 176 1.13 -0.09 8.46
CA ALA A 176 -0.30 -0.29 8.26
C ALA A 176 -1.16 0.52 9.25
N LEU A 177 -0.77 0.54 10.53
CA LEU A 177 -1.45 1.31 11.58
C LEU A 177 -1.45 2.81 11.28
N SER A 178 -0.41 3.34 10.62
CA SER A 178 -0.39 4.74 10.16
C SER A 178 -1.42 5.06 9.06
N ARG A 179 -1.94 4.03 8.37
CA ARG A 179 -2.83 4.17 7.20
C ARG A 179 -4.30 3.86 7.50
N PHE A 180 -4.60 3.39 8.71
CA PHE A 180 -5.99 3.19 9.12
C PHE A 180 -6.68 4.55 9.31
N ASN A 181 -7.96 4.60 8.97
CA ASN A 181 -8.78 5.79 9.18
C ASN A 181 -9.46 5.70 10.55
N TYR A 182 -9.08 6.59 11.47
CA TYR A 182 -9.58 6.64 12.85
C TYR A 182 -10.62 7.74 13.08
N ASN A 183 -11.08 8.44 12.04
CA ASN A 183 -12.03 9.56 12.18
C ASN A 183 -13.32 9.18 12.94
N GLU A 184 -13.75 7.93 12.87
CA GLU A 184 -14.94 7.43 13.56
C GLU A 184 -14.63 6.76 14.92
N GLU A 185 -13.37 6.43 15.19
CA GLU A 185 -12.91 5.70 16.38
C GLU A 185 -11.56 6.28 16.88
N PRO A 186 -11.49 7.57 17.25
CA PRO A 186 -10.24 8.24 17.60
C PRO A 186 -9.51 7.61 18.80
N GLU A 187 -10.23 6.91 19.67
CA GLU A 187 -9.62 6.15 20.77
C GLU A 187 -8.70 5.01 20.30
N LEU A 188 -8.91 4.50 19.08
CA LEU A 188 -8.01 3.54 18.46
C LEU A 188 -6.68 4.18 18.09
N ALA A 189 -6.66 5.44 17.63
CA ALA A 189 -5.43 6.16 17.32
C ALA A 189 -4.57 6.37 18.58
N ALA A 190 -5.20 6.73 19.70
CA ALA A 190 -4.51 6.82 21.00
C ALA A 190 -3.94 5.47 21.45
N THR A 191 -4.67 4.38 21.19
CA THR A 191 -4.18 3.02 21.46
C THR A 191 -2.97 2.70 20.59
N VAL A 192 -3.00 3.03 19.29
CA VAL A 192 -1.84 2.83 18.39
C VAL A 192 -0.59 3.52 18.90
N VAL A 193 -0.70 4.79 19.30
CA VAL A 193 0.45 5.55 19.81
C VAL A 193 1.09 4.81 20.98
N LYS A 194 0.29 4.37 21.96
CA LYS A 194 0.78 3.65 23.14
C LYS A 194 1.45 2.33 22.77
N GLU A 195 0.79 1.53 21.92
CA GLU A 195 1.32 0.23 21.49
C GLU A 195 2.62 0.38 20.68
N ILE A 196 2.73 1.38 19.81
CA ILE A 196 3.96 1.67 19.07
C ILE A 196 5.08 2.11 20.02
N ILE A 197 4.81 3.04 20.95
CA ILE A 197 5.80 3.49 21.92
C ILE A 197 6.33 2.29 22.72
N THR A 198 5.44 1.49 23.30
CA THR A 198 5.81 0.28 24.06
C THR A 198 6.58 -0.72 23.21
N CYS A 199 6.17 -0.94 21.96
CA CYS A 199 6.89 -1.81 21.02
C CYS A 199 8.34 -1.33 20.82
N THR A 200 8.56 -0.02 20.68
CA THR A 200 9.89 0.56 20.44
C THR A 200 10.80 0.65 21.66
N GLU A 201 10.27 0.57 22.89
CA GLU A 201 11.08 0.69 24.13
C GLU A 201 12.20 -0.38 24.24
N SER A 202 12.00 -1.54 23.61
CA SER A 202 12.94 -2.67 23.66
C SER A 202 13.60 -3.03 22.32
N ILE A 203 13.35 -2.25 21.27
CA ILE A 203 13.79 -2.58 19.91
C ILE A 203 15.00 -1.73 19.52
N GLU A 204 16.10 -2.41 19.17
CA GLU A 204 17.31 -1.80 18.61
C GLU A 204 17.30 -1.75 17.08
N ASP A 205 16.24 -2.27 16.43
CA ASP A 205 16.11 -2.27 14.98
C ASP A 205 15.78 -0.87 14.44
N GLU A 206 16.76 -0.29 13.75
CA GLU A 206 16.70 1.06 13.17
C GLU A 206 15.54 1.23 12.17
N GLN A 207 15.19 0.18 11.42
CA GLN A 207 14.12 0.25 10.42
C GLN A 207 12.74 0.29 11.09
N ILE A 208 12.55 -0.48 12.17
CA ILE A 208 11.35 -0.41 13.00
C ILE A 208 11.24 0.98 13.62
N LEU A 209 12.32 1.50 14.21
CA LEU A 209 12.32 2.82 14.85
C LEU A 209 12.01 3.93 13.85
N SER A 210 12.64 3.90 12.67
CA SER A 210 12.34 4.82 11.57
C SER A 210 10.86 4.79 11.18
N THR A 211 10.28 3.59 11.08
CA THR A 211 8.87 3.43 10.71
C THR A 211 7.93 3.90 11.81
N ALA A 212 8.31 3.71 13.08
CA ALA A 212 7.60 4.22 14.24
C ALA A 212 7.60 5.75 14.27
N ILE A 213 8.74 6.42 14.10
CA ILE A 213 8.84 7.89 14.06
C ILE A 213 7.93 8.44 12.95
N ASN A 214 8.02 7.87 11.75
CA ASN A 214 7.18 8.28 10.61
C ASN A 214 5.69 8.11 10.93
N THR A 215 5.33 7.03 11.62
CA THR A 215 3.95 6.73 12.00
C THR A 215 3.44 7.69 13.07
N LEU A 216 4.21 7.90 14.13
CA LEU A 216 3.84 8.82 15.22
C LEU A 216 3.65 10.25 14.69
N ILE A 217 4.58 10.76 13.85
CA ILE A 217 4.43 12.10 13.25
C ILE A 217 3.24 12.16 12.28
N THR A 218 2.96 11.07 11.55
CA THR A 218 1.78 11.01 10.68
C THR A 218 0.49 11.08 11.49
N LEU A 219 0.38 10.29 12.56
CA LEU A 219 -0.79 10.30 13.44
C LEU A 219 -0.96 11.65 14.13
N LEU A 220 0.13 12.27 14.57
CA LEU A 220 0.11 13.59 15.18
C LEU A 220 -0.42 14.68 14.22
N ALA A 221 -0.02 14.62 12.95
CA ALA A 221 -0.49 15.56 11.93
C ALA A 221 -2.00 15.41 11.64
N ASP A 222 -2.56 14.22 11.86
CA ASP A 222 -3.96 13.92 11.60
C ASP A 222 -4.84 14.03 12.87
N TYR A 223 -4.26 13.89 14.07
CA TYR A 223 -4.96 13.87 15.37
C TYR A 223 -4.18 14.66 16.45
N GLU A 224 -4.47 15.95 16.57
CA GLU A 224 -3.79 16.88 17.49
C GLU A 224 -3.88 16.46 18.98
N ASP A 225 -4.97 15.80 19.38
CA ASP A 225 -5.18 15.31 20.75
C ASP A 225 -4.13 14.27 21.20
N LEU A 226 -3.34 13.72 20.27
CA LEU A 226 -2.26 12.77 20.55
C LEU A 226 -0.93 13.45 20.91
N GLU A 227 -0.85 14.78 20.81
CA GLU A 227 0.36 15.57 21.05
C GLU A 227 1.07 15.24 22.38
N PRO A 228 0.40 15.14 23.54
CA PRO A 228 1.08 14.89 24.82
C PRO A 228 1.88 13.57 24.86
N ASP A 229 1.27 12.47 24.41
CA ASP A 229 1.88 11.14 24.43
C ASP A 229 3.07 11.06 23.45
N ILE A 230 2.96 11.73 22.30
CA ILE A 230 4.00 11.74 21.26
C ILE A 230 5.16 12.68 21.64
N ILE A 231 4.89 13.83 22.29
CA ILE A 231 5.92 14.70 22.86
C ILE A 231 6.77 13.92 23.86
N GLU A 232 6.12 13.20 24.78
CA GLU A 232 6.83 12.45 25.81
C GLU A 232 7.80 11.42 25.19
N PHE A 233 7.39 10.75 24.10
CA PHE A 233 8.27 9.86 23.34
C PHE A 233 9.51 10.59 22.81
N PHE A 234 9.35 11.74 22.15
CA PHE A 234 10.48 12.49 21.60
C PHE A 234 11.37 13.10 22.69
N GLU A 235 10.80 13.62 23.77
CA GLU A 235 11.57 14.17 24.90
C GLU A 235 12.46 13.12 25.57
N ARG A 236 11.97 11.89 25.73
CA ARG A 236 12.77 10.76 26.23
C ARG A 236 13.95 10.42 25.31
N ASN A 237 13.86 10.77 24.03
CA ASN A 237 14.85 10.47 23.00
C ASN A 237 15.71 11.68 22.58
N ILE A 238 15.53 12.87 23.17
CA ILE A 238 16.18 14.13 22.74
C ILE A 238 17.72 14.10 22.78
N GLY A 239 18.32 13.15 23.49
CA GLY A 239 19.77 12.92 23.52
C GLY A 239 20.26 11.83 22.56
N ASN A 240 19.39 11.26 21.73
CA ASN A 240 19.75 10.24 20.77
C ASN A 240 20.55 10.86 19.62
N ASN A 241 21.86 10.53 19.58
CA ASN A 241 22.80 11.03 18.57
C ASN A 241 22.95 10.09 17.37
N ASP A 242 22.05 9.12 17.22
CA ASP A 242 22.00 8.25 16.05
C ASP A 242 21.71 9.09 14.78
N PRO A 243 22.64 9.11 13.81
CA PRO A 243 22.48 9.88 12.59
C PRO A 243 21.21 9.51 11.80
N ASP A 244 20.81 8.23 11.80
CA ASP A 244 19.63 7.79 11.06
C ASP A 244 18.36 8.22 11.78
N PHE A 245 18.32 8.16 13.11
CA PHE A 245 17.22 8.70 13.91
C PHE A 245 17.01 10.20 13.65
N ILE A 246 18.09 10.99 13.71
CA ILE A 246 18.08 12.44 13.46
C ILE A 246 17.68 12.74 12.01
N PHE A 247 18.22 12.00 11.04
CA PHE A 247 17.88 12.16 9.63
C PHE A 247 16.39 11.93 9.36
N ARG A 248 15.76 10.93 10.00
CA ARG A 248 14.33 10.65 9.85
C ARG A 248 13.46 11.76 10.42
N ILE A 249 13.82 12.31 11.58
CA ILE A 249 13.15 13.48 12.14
C ILE A 249 13.24 14.66 11.16
N ALA A 250 14.42 14.92 10.59
CA ALA A 250 14.62 16.00 9.62
C ALA A 250 13.73 15.83 8.38
N GLN A 251 13.67 14.61 7.85
CA GLN A 251 12.87 14.27 6.68
C GLN A 251 11.38 14.52 6.93
N GLN A 252 10.86 14.09 8.08
CA GLN A 252 9.44 14.28 8.43
C GLN A 252 9.10 15.74 8.71
N LEU A 253 9.98 16.47 9.40
CA LEU A 253 9.83 17.92 9.57
C LEU A 253 9.69 18.61 8.22
N ASN A 254 10.59 18.34 7.27
CA ASN A 254 10.53 18.96 5.96
C ASN A 254 9.21 18.65 5.22
N TYR A 255 8.77 17.40 5.26
CA TYR A 255 7.57 16.95 4.54
C TYR A 255 6.26 17.43 5.18
N ARG A 256 6.20 17.50 6.52
CA ARG A 256 4.95 17.71 7.27
C ARG A 256 4.91 19.00 8.09
N HIS A 257 5.91 19.89 8.01
CA HIS A 257 5.97 21.11 8.84
C HIS A 257 4.64 21.88 8.88
N ALA A 258 3.95 22.00 7.74
CA ALA A 258 2.70 22.76 7.64
C ALA A 258 1.53 22.18 8.46
N ASN A 259 1.61 20.88 8.80
CA ASN A 259 0.57 20.16 9.53
C ASN A 259 0.95 19.86 10.99
N LEU A 260 2.08 20.37 11.48
CA LEU A 260 2.53 20.17 12.85
C LEU A 260 2.39 21.47 13.65
N SER A 261 2.02 21.35 14.94
CA SER A 261 1.97 22.50 15.85
C SER A 261 3.36 23.13 16.04
N GLU A 262 3.41 24.42 16.39
CA GLU A 262 4.70 25.11 16.61
C GLU A 262 5.52 24.47 17.73
N ASN A 263 4.86 23.94 18.76
CA ASN A 263 5.51 23.24 19.87
C ASN A 263 6.24 21.99 19.38
N ILE A 264 5.56 21.17 18.57
CA ILE A 264 6.12 19.95 17.97
C ILE A 264 7.28 20.29 17.04
N GLN A 265 7.11 21.31 16.18
CA GLN A 265 8.20 21.73 15.31
C GLN A 265 9.45 22.14 16.11
N ARG A 266 9.28 22.90 17.20
CA ARG A 266 10.39 23.28 18.08
C ARG A 266 11.05 22.08 18.76
N LEU A 267 10.26 21.12 19.25
CA LEU A 267 10.78 19.89 19.86
C LEU A 267 11.59 19.09 18.85
N LEU A 268 11.04 18.82 17.67
CA LEU A 268 11.75 18.07 16.64
C LEU A 268 13.00 18.82 16.13
N LEU A 269 13.00 20.15 16.13
CA LEU A 269 14.17 20.96 15.79
C LEU A 269 15.29 20.88 16.84
N SER A 270 15.00 20.54 18.09
CA SER A 270 16.03 20.40 19.14
C SER A 270 16.92 19.16 19.00
N PHE A 271 16.66 18.31 18.01
CA PHE A 271 17.53 17.20 17.62
C PHE A 271 18.71 17.64 16.72
N PHE A 272 18.78 18.91 16.32
CA PHE A 272 19.82 19.50 15.45
C PHE A 272 20.56 20.65 16.15
#